data_AF-A0A752E7Q6-F1
#
_entry.id   AF-A0A752E7Q6-F1
#
_cell.length_a   1.000
_cell.length_b   1.000
_cell.length_c   1.000
_cell.angle_alpha   90.00
_cell.angle_beta   90.00
_cell.angle_gamma   90.00
#
_symmetry.space_group_name_H-M   'P 1'
#
loop_
_entity.id
_entity.type
_entity.pdbx_description
1 polymer ?
#
loop_
_entity_poly.entity_id
_entity_poly.type
_entity_poly.pdbx_seq_one_letter_code
_entity_poly.pdbx_strand_id
1 'polypeptide(L)'
;MAKDIQDKTTIDTFAQEMDFHELQHGRYSDIALRSGGHYQPVRENQMFKVSGNRYAGSKTPDVVRDLWETPDEIVEYLAERYGKYDLDAAATEDNKKCDKFYSKETNCLKRWWGSNKHVWLNPPYSNPDPFIKKAIEQMEHGNQIDILLPADNSTAWFSDAQKHAAEIIWITGETWKDEEGREYSRTGRVAFISGMTGEPVSGNNKGSVIFIMRQLEEGEQQQTHYVKISDICPSVKNKRAKARSI
;
A
#
# COMPACT_ATOMS: atom_id res chain seq x y z
N MET A 1 14.58 21.08 55.51
CA MET A 1 15.08 21.88 54.37
C MET A 1 13.96 22.00 53.36
N ALA A 2 13.60 23.23 53.00
CA ALA A 2 12.43 23.58 52.20
C ALA A 2 12.55 23.04 50.77
N LYS A 3 11.44 22.57 50.21
CA LYS A 3 11.30 22.39 48.75
C LYS A 3 11.29 23.77 48.11
N ASP A 4 12.22 23.99 47.19
CA ASP A 4 12.22 25.18 46.35
C ASP A 4 11.04 25.09 45.37
N ILE A 5 10.16 26.09 45.41
CA ILE A 5 8.89 26.16 44.66
C ILE A 5 9.06 27.03 43.40
N GLN A 6 10.30 27.35 42.98
CA GLN A 6 10.55 28.23 41.83
C GLN A 6 11.31 27.65 40.64
N ASP A 7 11.52 26.33 40.54
CA ASP A 7 11.95 25.74 39.27
C ASP A 7 10.75 25.43 38.36
N LYS A 8 10.39 26.39 37.50
CA LYS A 8 9.46 26.19 36.36
C LYS A 8 10.20 25.86 35.06
N THR A 9 11.48 25.56 35.12
CA THR A 9 12.36 25.43 33.95
C THR A 9 12.86 24.01 33.70
N THR A 10 12.65 23.07 34.62
CA THR A 10 12.79 21.65 34.31
C THR A 10 11.54 21.16 33.57
N ILE A 11 11.55 21.29 32.25
CA ILE A 11 10.66 20.51 31.38
C ILE A 11 11.28 19.11 31.34
N ASP A 12 10.62 18.15 32.00
CA ASP A 12 10.89 16.72 31.80
C ASP A 12 10.83 16.42 30.30
N THR A 13 11.99 16.20 29.71
CA THR A 13 12.18 15.96 28.26
C THR A 13 11.76 14.54 27.86
N PHE A 14 10.95 13.89 28.70
CA PHE A 14 10.48 12.52 28.56
C PHE A 14 8.96 12.41 28.81
N ALA A 15 8.15 13.32 28.29
CA ALA A 15 6.69 13.14 28.30
C ALA A 15 5.92 14.05 27.30
N GLN A 16 6.53 14.48 26.20
CA GLN A 16 5.73 14.91 25.06
C GLN A 16 5.78 13.81 24.02
N GLU A 17 4.71 13.01 23.97
CA GLU A 17 4.31 12.32 22.76
C GLU A 17 4.40 13.35 21.63
N MET A 18 5.44 13.26 20.81
CA MET A 18 5.53 14.05 19.59
C MET A 18 4.28 13.73 18.79
N ASP A 19 3.47 14.76 18.57
CA ASP A 19 2.22 14.66 17.84
C ASP A 19 2.52 14.15 16.42
N PHE A 20 1.87 13.03 16.06
CA PHE A 20 1.98 12.37 14.76
C PHE A 20 1.62 13.30 13.59
N HIS A 21 0.95 14.43 13.86
CA HIS A 21 0.70 15.50 12.90
C HIS A 21 1.98 16.28 12.49
N GLU A 22 3.00 16.38 13.35
CA GLU A 22 4.30 16.99 12.99
C GLU A 22 5.10 16.14 12.00
N LEU A 23 4.86 14.81 11.95
CA LEU A 23 5.45 13.90 10.95
C LEU A 23 4.93 14.17 9.54
N GLN A 24 3.73 14.73 9.42
CA GLN A 24 3.04 15.00 8.16
C GLN A 24 3.51 16.30 7.50
N HIS A 25 3.96 17.28 8.29
CA HIS A 25 4.24 18.64 7.81
C HIS A 25 5.64 19.16 8.14
N GLY A 26 6.39 18.51 9.03
CA GLY A 26 7.79 18.83 9.26
C GLY A 26 8.60 18.46 8.02
N ARG A 27 9.29 19.44 7.41
CA ARG A 27 10.44 19.07 6.59
C ARG A 27 11.37 18.30 7.53
N TYR A 28 12.00 17.23 7.01
CA TYR A 28 13.04 16.46 7.69
C TYR A 28 14.14 17.32 8.35
N SER A 29 14.21 18.63 8.04
CA SER A 29 15.10 19.66 8.58
C SER A 29 14.61 20.41 9.81
N ASP A 30 13.33 20.33 10.19
CA ASP A 30 12.74 21.35 11.08
C ASP A 30 12.70 20.94 12.57
N ILE A 31 13.04 19.68 12.89
CA ILE A 31 13.35 19.24 14.28
C ILE A 31 14.85 19.44 14.55
N ALA A 32 15.39 20.57 14.12
CA ALA A 32 16.80 20.90 14.32
C ALA A 32 16.94 22.40 14.53
N LEU A 33 16.35 22.96 15.58
CA LEU A 33 16.78 24.22 16.17
C LEU A 33 16.00 24.50 17.45
N ARG A 34 16.64 24.25 18.60
CA ARG A 34 16.68 25.17 19.75
C ARG A 34 17.42 24.48 20.90
N SER A 35 18.73 24.76 20.97
CA SER A 35 19.44 25.05 22.22
C SER A 35 20.91 25.36 21.89
N GLY A 36 21.29 26.63 22.06
CA GLY A 36 22.65 27.10 22.32
C GLY A 36 23.80 26.62 21.42
N GLY A 37 24.23 27.48 20.49
CA GLY A 37 25.65 27.77 20.20
C GLY A 37 26.56 26.71 19.58
N HIS A 38 26.24 25.41 19.61
CA HIS A 38 27.07 24.37 19.05
C HIS A 38 26.22 23.36 18.27
N TYR A 39 26.62 23.11 17.02
CA TYR A 39 25.99 22.11 16.16
C TYR A 39 26.26 20.73 16.76
N GLN A 40 25.34 20.24 17.59
CA GLN A 40 25.34 18.85 18.05
C GLN A 40 24.63 18.02 16.98
N PRO A 41 25.26 16.98 16.43
CA PRO A 41 24.56 16.05 15.56
C PRO A 41 23.41 15.42 16.36
N VAL A 42 22.17 15.69 15.93
CA VAL A 42 20.98 15.04 16.49
C VAL A 42 21.15 13.54 16.25
N ARG A 43 21.08 12.74 17.32
CA ARG A 43 21.10 11.27 17.16
C ARG A 43 19.93 10.88 16.29
N GLU A 44 20.19 10.13 15.22
CA GLU A 44 19.15 9.62 14.33
C GLU A 44 18.11 8.87 15.16
N ASN A 45 16.86 9.35 15.15
CA ASN A 45 15.78 8.65 15.81
C ASN A 45 15.52 7.36 15.02
N GLN A 46 15.77 6.22 15.67
CA GLN A 46 15.66 4.91 15.04
C GLN A 46 14.25 4.61 14.50
N MET A 47 13.23 5.31 15.00
CA MET A 47 11.86 5.22 14.48
C MET A 47 11.74 5.74 13.04
N PHE A 48 12.63 6.64 12.59
CA PHE A 48 12.65 7.21 11.23
C PHE A 48 13.72 6.59 10.34
N LYS A 49 14.28 5.45 10.74
CA LYS A 49 15.31 4.77 9.94
C LYS A 49 14.75 4.37 8.58
N VAL A 50 15.52 4.70 7.54
CA VAL A 50 15.32 4.24 6.16
C VAL A 50 16.51 3.36 5.79
N SER A 51 16.35 2.02 5.90
CA SER A 51 17.40 1.07 5.54
C SER A 51 17.37 0.62 4.07
N GLY A 52 18.51 0.20 3.51
CA GLY A 52 18.59 -0.46 2.21
C GLY A 52 18.27 0.42 0.99
N ASN A 53 18.38 -0.17 -0.20
CA ASN A 53 18.13 0.52 -1.46
C ASN A 53 16.64 0.74 -1.69
N ARG A 54 16.25 1.97 -2.06
CA ARG A 54 14.86 2.37 -2.23
C ARG A 54 14.55 2.68 -3.68
N TYR A 55 13.38 2.22 -4.14
CA TYR A 55 12.90 2.59 -5.45
C TYR A 55 12.71 4.12 -5.52
N ALA A 56 13.37 4.73 -6.52
CA ALA A 56 13.46 6.18 -6.71
C ALA A 56 13.83 6.98 -5.44
N GLY A 57 14.64 6.40 -4.55
CA GLY A 57 15.08 7.09 -3.33
C GLY A 57 13.97 7.41 -2.32
N SER A 58 12.91 6.59 -2.26
CA SER A 58 11.82 6.75 -1.28
C SER A 58 12.35 6.98 0.14
N LYS A 59 11.75 7.96 0.84
CA LYS A 59 12.10 8.36 2.20
C LYS A 59 11.13 7.82 3.25
N THR A 60 10.24 6.91 2.87
CA THR A 60 9.27 6.32 3.80
C THR A 60 10.00 5.49 4.86
N PRO A 61 9.81 5.78 6.16
CA PRO A 61 10.45 5.03 7.24
C PRO A 61 10.11 3.54 7.21
N ASP A 62 11.06 2.70 7.67
CA ASP A 62 10.91 1.24 7.68
C ASP A 62 9.68 0.74 8.42
N VAL A 63 9.32 1.43 9.50
CA VAL A 63 8.21 1.06 10.38
C VAL A 63 6.84 1.15 9.72
N VAL A 64 6.70 1.95 8.66
CA VAL A 64 5.39 2.32 8.06
C VAL A 64 5.29 2.01 6.57
N ARG A 65 6.42 1.70 5.91
CA ARG A 65 6.44 1.46 4.45
C ARG A 65 5.62 0.27 3.99
N ASP A 66 5.30 -0.66 4.89
CA ASP A 66 4.55 -1.88 4.61
C ASP A 66 3.13 -1.83 5.21
N LEU A 67 2.70 -0.66 5.69
CA LEU A 67 1.38 -0.41 6.29
C LEU A 67 0.44 0.36 5.34
N TRP A 68 0.66 0.24 4.02
CA TRP A 68 -0.20 0.88 3.03
C TRP A 68 -1.48 0.06 2.82
N GLU A 69 -2.61 0.71 3.02
CA GLU A 69 -3.93 0.14 2.82
C GLU A 69 -4.42 0.35 1.38
N THR A 70 -5.12 -0.65 0.87
CA THR A 70 -5.77 -0.58 -0.44
C THR A 70 -7.07 0.26 -0.34
N PRO A 71 -7.33 1.20 -1.27
CA PRO A 71 -8.62 1.86 -1.36
C PRO A 71 -9.79 0.87 -1.52
N ASP A 72 -10.87 1.06 -0.78
CA ASP A 72 -12.03 0.15 -0.79
C ASP A 72 -12.63 -0.03 -2.19
N GLU A 73 -12.62 1.02 -3.02
CA GLU A 73 -13.14 0.95 -4.39
C GLU A 73 -12.49 -0.17 -5.23
N ILE A 74 -11.19 -0.47 -5.01
CA ILE A 74 -10.51 -1.58 -5.70
C ILE A 74 -11.06 -2.93 -5.23
N VAL A 75 -11.24 -3.07 -3.92
CA VAL A 75 -11.72 -4.29 -3.29
C VAL A 75 -13.17 -4.54 -3.71
N GLU A 76 -13.99 -3.50 -3.70
CA GLU A 76 -15.39 -3.51 -4.15
C GLU A 76 -15.49 -3.88 -5.64
N TYR A 77 -14.69 -3.24 -6.50
CA TYR A 77 -14.65 -3.55 -7.94
C TYR A 77 -14.38 -5.04 -8.21
N LEU A 78 -13.47 -5.65 -7.46
CA LEU A 78 -13.15 -7.07 -7.59
C LEU A 78 -14.22 -7.95 -6.93
N ALA A 79 -14.75 -7.56 -5.79
CA ALA A 79 -15.81 -8.29 -5.10
C ALA A 79 -17.13 -8.31 -5.90
N GLU A 80 -17.42 -7.26 -6.69
CA GLU A 80 -18.54 -7.25 -7.63
C GLU A 80 -18.35 -8.25 -8.77
N ARG A 81 -17.11 -8.47 -9.22
CA ARG A 81 -16.77 -9.37 -10.34
C ARG A 81 -16.65 -10.83 -9.93
N TYR A 82 -16.06 -11.08 -8.76
CA TYR A 82 -15.67 -12.42 -8.32
C TYR A 82 -16.33 -12.89 -7.01
N GLY A 83 -17.10 -12.01 -6.36
CA GLY A 83 -17.81 -12.31 -5.11
C GLY A 83 -17.09 -11.80 -3.86
N LYS A 84 -17.76 -11.88 -2.71
CA LYS A 84 -17.23 -11.39 -1.43
C LYS A 84 -16.00 -12.19 -0.97
N TYR A 85 -15.09 -11.52 -0.27
CA TYR A 85 -13.92 -12.16 0.32
C TYR A 85 -14.25 -12.89 1.62
N ASP A 86 -13.71 -14.10 1.76
CA ASP A 86 -13.74 -14.93 2.97
C ASP A 86 -12.55 -14.65 3.91
N LEU A 87 -11.45 -14.12 3.37
CA LEU A 87 -10.20 -13.90 4.10
C LEU A 87 -9.42 -12.72 3.50
N ASP A 88 -8.92 -11.85 4.37
CA ASP A 88 -7.84 -10.91 4.06
C ASP A 88 -6.51 -11.46 4.60
N ALA A 89 -5.64 -11.90 3.70
CA ALA A 89 -4.44 -12.64 4.07
C ALA A 89 -3.29 -11.74 4.57
N ALA A 90 -3.38 -10.41 4.46
CA ALA A 90 -2.32 -9.51 4.91
C ALA A 90 -2.87 -8.15 5.34
N ALA A 91 -3.38 -8.08 6.57
CA ALA A 91 -4.04 -6.89 7.11
C ALA A 91 -3.74 -6.65 8.58
N THR A 92 -4.22 -5.52 9.11
CA THR A 92 -4.39 -5.23 10.53
C THR A 92 -5.88 -5.23 10.87
N GLU A 93 -6.22 -5.11 12.14
CA GLU A 93 -7.64 -4.97 12.54
C GLU A 93 -8.29 -3.74 11.88
N ASP A 94 -7.52 -2.66 11.73
CA ASP A 94 -8.00 -1.37 11.26
C ASP A 94 -8.18 -1.29 9.73
N ASN A 95 -7.42 -2.07 8.95
CA ASN A 95 -7.41 -1.99 7.49
C ASN A 95 -7.91 -3.24 6.76
N LYS A 96 -8.41 -4.23 7.52
CA LYS A 96 -8.94 -5.49 6.97
C LYS A 96 -10.07 -5.23 5.98
N LYS A 97 -10.10 -6.03 4.92
CA LYS A 97 -11.13 -5.95 3.87
C LYS A 97 -12.29 -6.92 4.04
N CYS A 98 -12.21 -7.79 5.04
CA CYS A 98 -13.32 -8.64 5.50
C CYS A 98 -13.11 -9.06 6.97
N ASP A 99 -14.12 -9.67 7.57
CA ASP A 99 -14.15 -9.99 9.00
C ASP A 99 -12.98 -10.89 9.44
N LYS A 100 -12.65 -11.90 8.63
CA LYS A 100 -11.54 -12.80 8.89
C LYS A 100 -10.29 -12.28 8.20
N PHE A 101 -9.23 -12.06 8.98
CA PHE A 101 -7.97 -11.60 8.45
C PHE A 101 -6.78 -12.21 9.18
N TYR A 102 -5.60 -12.13 8.55
CA TYR A 102 -4.34 -12.51 9.17
C TYR A 102 -3.43 -11.30 9.38
N SER A 103 -3.16 -11.03 10.65
CA SER A 103 -2.21 -10.00 11.09
C SER A 103 -0.76 -10.44 10.94
N LYS A 104 0.17 -9.49 11.15
CA LYS A 104 1.61 -9.76 11.25
C LYS A 104 1.92 -10.82 12.31
N GLU A 105 1.23 -10.78 13.44
CA GLU A 105 1.37 -11.73 14.56
C GLU A 105 0.80 -13.10 14.20
N THR A 106 -0.36 -13.13 13.53
CA THR A 106 -1.01 -14.37 13.10
C THR A 106 -0.22 -15.06 11.98
N ASN A 107 0.43 -14.26 11.14
CA ASN A 107 1.33 -14.62 10.06
C ASN A 107 0.71 -15.61 9.06
N CYS A 108 0.14 -15.09 7.98
CA CYS A 108 -0.53 -15.89 6.95
C CYS A 108 0.37 -16.95 6.29
N LEU A 109 1.69 -16.74 6.26
CA LEU A 109 2.66 -17.68 5.68
C LEU A 109 2.71 -19.00 6.47
N LYS A 110 2.28 -18.99 7.74
CA LYS A 110 2.27 -20.15 8.64
C LYS A 110 0.85 -20.69 8.90
N ARG A 111 -0.16 -20.20 8.19
CA ARG A 111 -1.56 -20.57 8.37
C ARG A 111 -2.10 -21.28 7.15
N TRP A 112 -3.07 -22.15 7.38
CA TRP A 112 -3.95 -22.64 6.34
C TRP A 112 -5.05 -21.61 6.08
N TRP A 113 -5.34 -21.32 4.81
CA TRP A 113 -6.29 -20.28 4.42
C TRP A 113 -7.71 -20.86 4.24
N GLY A 114 -7.81 -22.19 4.10
CA GLY A 114 -9.07 -22.91 3.86
C GLY A 114 -9.06 -23.58 2.49
N SER A 115 -10.22 -24.10 2.11
CA SER A 115 -10.50 -24.63 0.77
C SER A 115 -11.74 -23.96 0.20
N ASN A 116 -11.78 -23.77 -1.11
CA ASN A 116 -12.86 -23.08 -1.82
C ASN A 116 -13.17 -21.69 -1.24
N LYS A 117 -12.11 -20.92 -0.95
CA LYS A 117 -12.18 -19.56 -0.40
C LYS A 117 -11.84 -18.52 -1.44
N HIS A 118 -12.49 -17.37 -1.33
CA HIS A 118 -12.09 -16.17 -2.04
C HIS A 118 -11.26 -15.28 -1.12
N VAL A 119 -10.00 -15.02 -1.48
CA VAL A 119 -9.00 -14.42 -0.60
C VAL A 119 -8.47 -13.13 -1.19
N TRP A 120 -8.46 -12.06 -0.39
CA TRP A 120 -7.77 -10.82 -0.72
C TRP A 120 -6.32 -10.85 -0.22
N LEU A 121 -5.38 -10.36 -1.04
CA LEU A 121 -3.98 -10.25 -0.66
C LEU A 121 -3.33 -8.97 -1.19
N ASN A 122 -3.05 -8.03 -0.28
CA ASN A 122 -2.17 -6.89 -0.51
C ASN A 122 -0.91 -7.04 0.36
N PRO A 123 0.12 -7.77 -0.09
CA PRO A 123 1.25 -8.15 0.76
C PRO A 123 2.20 -6.96 1.00
N PRO A 124 3.06 -7.01 2.03
CA PRO A 124 4.19 -6.10 2.17
C PRO A 124 5.06 -6.04 0.90
N TYR A 125 5.08 -4.89 0.21
CA TYR A 125 5.83 -4.73 -1.04
C TYR A 125 7.34 -4.74 -0.85
N SER A 126 7.84 -4.64 0.38
CA SER A 126 9.26 -4.80 0.67
C SER A 126 9.75 -6.24 0.46
N ASN A 127 8.87 -7.24 0.52
CA ASN A 127 9.22 -8.65 0.31
C ASN A 127 8.00 -9.51 -0.13
N PRO A 128 7.51 -9.35 -1.37
CA PRO A 128 6.30 -10.03 -1.85
C PRO A 128 6.51 -11.53 -2.13
N ASP A 129 7.73 -11.97 -2.44
CA ASP A 129 8.02 -13.34 -2.91
C ASP A 129 7.49 -14.47 -2.00
N PRO A 130 7.65 -14.43 -0.66
CA PRO A 130 7.08 -15.46 0.22
C PRO A 130 5.55 -15.52 0.18
N PHE A 131 4.88 -14.38 -0.02
CA PHE A 131 3.43 -14.30 -0.09
C PHE A 131 2.90 -14.89 -1.41
N ILE A 132 3.61 -14.68 -2.52
CA ILE A 132 3.26 -15.30 -3.81
C ILE A 132 3.42 -16.82 -3.74
N LYS A 133 4.51 -17.32 -3.16
CA LYS A 133 4.69 -18.77 -2.94
C LYS A 133 3.58 -19.35 -2.07
N LYS A 134 3.19 -18.63 -1.02
CA LYS A 134 2.08 -19.04 -0.16
C LYS A 134 0.75 -19.02 -0.90
N ALA A 135 0.49 -18.01 -1.73
CA ALA A 135 -0.72 -17.94 -2.52
C ALA A 135 -0.81 -19.11 -3.50
N ILE A 136 0.28 -19.47 -4.19
CA ILE A 136 0.34 -20.62 -5.09
C ILE A 136 0.01 -21.92 -4.33
N GLU A 137 0.63 -22.15 -3.17
CA GLU A 137 0.31 -23.30 -2.31
C GLU A 137 -1.17 -23.33 -1.93
N GLN A 138 -1.76 -22.18 -1.57
CA GLN A 138 -3.16 -22.13 -1.13
C GLN A 138 -4.15 -22.21 -2.30
N MET A 139 -3.75 -21.82 -3.50
CA MET A 139 -4.55 -21.97 -4.73
C MET A 139 -4.86 -23.43 -5.04
N GLU A 140 -3.94 -24.35 -4.72
CA GLU A 140 -4.11 -25.80 -4.92
C GLU A 140 -5.32 -26.40 -4.17
N HIS A 141 -5.87 -25.67 -3.19
CA HIS A 141 -7.04 -26.06 -2.42
C HIS A 141 -8.37 -25.50 -2.95
N GLY A 142 -8.42 -25.14 -4.24
CA GLY A 142 -9.61 -24.58 -4.89
C GLY A 142 -9.89 -23.12 -4.51
N ASN A 143 -8.90 -22.42 -3.95
CA ASN A 143 -9.04 -21.03 -3.57
C ASN A 143 -8.84 -20.11 -4.80
N GLN A 144 -9.61 -19.02 -4.85
CA GLN A 144 -9.28 -17.86 -5.67
C GLN A 144 -8.62 -16.81 -4.79
N ILE A 145 -7.51 -16.26 -5.25
CA ILE A 145 -6.70 -15.29 -4.51
C ILE A 145 -6.46 -14.07 -5.40
N ASP A 146 -7.02 -12.94 -5.00
CA ASP A 146 -6.90 -11.67 -5.70
C ASP A 146 -5.74 -10.88 -5.08
N ILE A 147 -4.67 -10.69 -5.86
CA ILE A 147 -3.40 -10.17 -5.37
C ILE A 147 -3.08 -8.82 -6.01
N LEU A 148 -2.96 -7.77 -5.19
CA LEU A 148 -2.53 -6.44 -5.65
C LEU A 148 -1.02 -6.26 -5.46
N LEU A 149 -0.30 -5.94 -6.52
CA LEU A 149 1.16 -5.76 -6.51
C LEU A 149 1.59 -4.52 -7.30
N PRO A 150 2.82 -4.02 -7.07
CA PRO A 150 3.44 -3.07 -7.98
C PRO A 150 3.60 -3.68 -9.37
N ALA A 151 3.51 -2.85 -10.41
CA ALA A 151 3.79 -3.23 -11.79
C ALA A 151 5.31 -3.40 -12.04
N ASP A 152 5.93 -4.41 -11.42
CA ASP A 152 7.37 -4.69 -11.53
C ASP A 152 7.63 -6.05 -12.20
N ASN A 153 7.37 -6.08 -13.51
CA ASN A 153 7.41 -7.27 -14.35
C ASN A 153 8.80 -7.87 -14.60
N SER A 154 9.84 -7.28 -14.01
CA SER A 154 11.23 -7.75 -14.10
C SER A 154 11.60 -8.75 -13.00
N THR A 155 10.74 -8.93 -12.00
CA THR A 155 11.04 -9.68 -10.79
C THR A 155 10.60 -11.14 -10.86
N ALA A 156 11.25 -12.01 -10.07
CA ALA A 156 10.90 -13.43 -10.00
C ALA A 156 9.47 -13.66 -9.52
N TRP A 157 9.05 -12.96 -8.46
CA TRP A 157 7.69 -13.07 -7.92
C TRP A 157 6.64 -12.66 -8.94
N PHE A 158 6.93 -11.70 -9.83
CA PHE A 158 5.98 -11.31 -10.89
C PHE A 158 5.83 -12.45 -11.89
N SER A 159 6.94 -13.07 -12.30
CA SER A 159 6.91 -14.23 -13.21
C SER A 159 6.10 -15.37 -12.62
N ASP A 160 6.26 -15.64 -11.32
CA ASP A 160 5.53 -16.71 -10.64
C ASP A 160 4.04 -16.37 -10.45
N ALA A 161 3.71 -15.13 -10.10
CA ALA A 161 2.32 -14.66 -10.04
C ALA A 161 1.65 -14.75 -11.43
N GLN A 162 2.33 -14.29 -12.48
CA GLN A 162 1.85 -14.36 -13.86
C GLN A 162 1.57 -15.79 -14.30
N LYS A 163 2.43 -16.77 -13.99
CA LYS A 163 2.22 -18.18 -14.42
C LYS A 163 0.98 -18.82 -13.82
N HIS A 164 0.55 -18.37 -12.64
CA HIS A 164 -0.53 -18.99 -11.87
C HIS A 164 -1.82 -18.14 -11.84
N ALA A 165 -1.82 -16.98 -12.51
CA ALA A 165 -3.01 -16.16 -12.63
C ALA A 165 -3.94 -16.70 -13.72
N ALA A 166 -5.24 -16.75 -13.44
CA ALA A 166 -6.26 -16.90 -14.47
C ALA A 166 -6.50 -15.58 -15.21
N GLU A 167 -6.45 -14.45 -14.50
CA GLU A 167 -6.59 -13.12 -15.08
C GLU A 167 -5.52 -12.16 -14.55
N ILE A 168 -5.04 -11.28 -15.42
CA ILE A 168 -4.09 -10.22 -15.08
C ILE A 168 -4.72 -8.88 -15.44
N ILE A 169 -4.94 -8.03 -14.44
CA ILE A 169 -5.60 -6.74 -14.60
C ILE A 169 -4.58 -5.63 -14.41
N TRP A 170 -4.20 -4.98 -15.50
CA TRP A 170 -3.36 -3.79 -15.50
C TRP A 170 -4.20 -2.54 -15.22
N ILE A 171 -3.85 -1.80 -14.17
CA ILE A 171 -4.48 -0.52 -13.87
C ILE A 171 -3.81 0.56 -14.69
N THR A 172 -4.57 1.18 -15.58
CA THR A 172 -4.09 2.14 -16.58
C THR A 172 -4.55 3.56 -16.29
N GLY A 173 -3.76 4.52 -16.77
CA GLY A 173 -4.21 5.91 -16.86
C GLY A 173 -5.20 6.11 -17.99
N GLU A 174 -5.69 7.33 -18.14
CA GLU A 174 -6.58 7.69 -19.23
C GLU A 174 -6.25 9.09 -19.75
N THR A 175 -6.65 9.35 -20.99
CA THR A 175 -6.52 10.65 -21.65
C THR A 175 -7.82 11.02 -22.32
N TRP A 176 -8.16 12.31 -22.32
CA TRP A 176 -9.37 12.82 -22.99
C TRP A 176 -9.15 14.27 -23.45
N LYS A 177 -10.09 14.78 -24.25
CA LYS A 177 -10.13 16.18 -24.70
C LYS A 177 -11.37 16.89 -24.16
N ASP A 178 -11.26 18.17 -23.84
CA ASP A 178 -12.43 19.04 -23.64
C ASP A 178 -13.02 19.51 -24.97
N GLU A 179 -14.10 20.30 -24.90
CA GLU A 179 -14.80 20.85 -26.06
C GLU A 179 -13.91 21.81 -26.88
N GLU A 180 -12.97 22.49 -26.22
CA GLU A 180 -11.96 23.34 -26.85
C GLU A 180 -10.75 22.55 -27.39
N GLY A 181 -10.77 21.22 -27.31
CA GLY A 181 -9.74 20.33 -27.83
C GLY A 181 -8.48 20.23 -26.96
N ARG A 182 -8.48 20.78 -25.75
CA ARG A 182 -7.36 20.68 -24.79
C ARG A 182 -7.26 19.26 -24.26
N GLU A 183 -6.04 18.73 -24.23
CA GLU A 183 -5.77 17.38 -23.76
C GLU A 183 -5.57 17.32 -22.25
N TYR A 184 -6.19 16.31 -21.64
CA TYR A 184 -6.05 15.98 -20.23
C TYR A 184 -5.53 14.56 -20.07
N SER A 185 -4.87 14.32 -18.95
CA SER A 185 -4.48 12.99 -18.54
C SER A 185 -4.71 12.75 -17.05
N ARG A 186 -4.99 11.49 -16.73
CA ARG A 186 -5.01 10.96 -15.36
C ARG A 186 -4.10 9.74 -15.31
N THR A 187 -3.25 9.71 -14.29
CA THR A 187 -2.36 8.57 -14.08
C THR A 187 -3.12 7.36 -13.53
N GLY A 188 -2.73 6.15 -13.94
CA GLY A 188 -3.28 4.89 -13.42
C GLY A 188 -2.76 4.47 -12.05
N ARG A 189 -1.96 5.33 -11.39
CA ARG A 189 -1.32 5.02 -10.12
C ARG A 189 -2.35 5.07 -9.00
N VAL A 190 -2.50 3.95 -8.29
CA VAL A 190 -3.35 3.84 -7.11
C VAL A 190 -2.83 4.76 -6.01
N ALA A 191 -3.75 5.53 -5.40
CA ALA A 191 -3.48 6.35 -4.23
C ALA A 191 -3.80 5.52 -2.97
N PHE A 192 -2.80 4.77 -2.49
CA PHE A 192 -2.93 3.96 -1.29
C PHE A 192 -3.21 4.83 -0.05
N ILE A 193 -3.94 4.26 0.90
CA ILE A 193 -4.24 4.89 2.17
C ILE A 193 -3.05 4.67 3.11
N SER A 194 -2.54 5.75 3.69
CA SER A 194 -1.46 5.66 4.66
C SER A 194 -1.99 5.05 5.95
N GLY A 195 -1.46 3.90 6.37
CA GLY A 195 -1.79 3.32 7.68
C GLY A 195 -1.40 4.20 8.88
N MET A 196 -0.67 5.31 8.67
CA MET A 196 -0.39 6.30 9.71
C MET A 196 -1.46 7.38 9.80
N THR A 197 -1.96 7.88 8.66
CA THR A 197 -2.83 9.06 8.63
C THR A 197 -4.28 8.73 8.32
N GLY A 198 -4.56 7.53 7.81
CA GLY A 198 -5.87 7.16 7.26
C GLY A 198 -6.21 7.87 5.96
N GLU A 199 -5.30 8.66 5.40
CA GLU A 199 -5.53 9.49 4.23
C GLU A 199 -4.91 8.90 2.95
N PRO A 200 -5.58 9.05 1.79
CA PRO A 200 -5.01 8.66 0.51
C PRO A 200 -3.76 9.48 0.16
N VAL A 201 -2.63 8.82 -0.06
CA VAL A 201 -1.38 9.49 -0.43
C VAL A 201 -1.21 9.51 -1.95
N SER A 202 -1.11 10.72 -2.49
CA SER A 202 -0.75 10.94 -3.89
C SER A 202 0.77 10.87 -4.08
N GLY A 203 1.23 10.36 -5.22
CA GLY A 203 2.67 10.32 -5.53
C GLY A 203 3.31 8.94 -5.48
N ASN A 204 2.52 7.86 -5.40
CA ASN A 204 2.99 6.52 -5.75
C ASN A 204 3.76 6.60 -7.09
N ASN A 205 4.97 6.05 -7.13
CA ASN A 205 5.86 6.19 -8.27
C ASN A 205 5.84 4.96 -9.19
N LYS A 206 5.14 3.89 -8.81
CA LYS A 206 4.91 2.69 -9.63
C LYS A 206 3.44 2.55 -10.00
N GLY A 207 3.19 1.95 -11.17
CA GLY A 207 1.87 1.43 -11.49
C GLY A 207 1.53 0.22 -10.61
N SER A 208 0.30 -0.25 -10.73
CA SER A 208 -0.20 -1.42 -10.01
C SER A 208 -0.80 -2.43 -10.99
N VAL A 209 -0.74 -3.70 -10.60
CA VAL A 209 -1.32 -4.83 -11.32
C VAL A 209 -2.04 -5.72 -10.31
N ILE A 210 -3.17 -6.27 -10.72
CA ILE A 210 -3.91 -7.27 -9.95
C ILE A 210 -3.77 -8.61 -10.66
N PHE A 211 -3.46 -9.65 -9.89
CA PHE A 211 -3.46 -11.03 -10.34
C PHE A 211 -4.63 -11.77 -9.72
N ILE A 212 -5.50 -12.34 -10.54
CA ILE A 212 -6.57 -13.23 -10.09
C ILE A 212 -6.02 -14.65 -10.17
N MET A 213 -5.54 -15.17 -9.04
CA MET A 213 -4.88 -16.47 -8.94
C MET A 213 -5.87 -17.56 -8.57
N ARG A 214 -6.19 -18.42 -9.53
CA ARG A 214 -7.04 -19.60 -9.38
C ARG A 214 -6.68 -20.63 -10.43
N GLN A 215 -7.10 -21.88 -10.21
CA GLN A 215 -7.02 -22.89 -11.26
C GLN A 215 -7.92 -22.48 -12.44
N LEU A 216 -7.39 -22.63 -13.64
CA LEU A 216 -8.14 -22.46 -14.88
C LEU A 216 -9.08 -23.66 -15.07
N GLU A 217 -10.28 -23.39 -15.59
CA GLU A 217 -11.20 -24.44 -16.01
C GLU A 217 -10.69 -25.15 -17.28
N GLU A 218 -11.21 -26.34 -17.57
CA GLU A 218 -10.78 -27.09 -18.76
C GLU A 218 -11.09 -26.30 -20.04
N GLY A 219 -10.04 -26.00 -20.81
CA GLY A 219 -10.12 -25.20 -22.03
C GLY A 219 -10.09 -23.69 -21.82
N GLU A 220 -10.08 -23.22 -20.56
CA GLU A 220 -9.92 -21.80 -20.25
C GLU A 220 -8.47 -21.34 -20.53
N GLN A 221 -8.33 -20.13 -21.07
CA GLN A 221 -7.03 -19.51 -21.28
C GLN A 221 -6.88 -18.31 -20.33
N GLN A 222 -5.64 -18.06 -19.91
CA GLN A 222 -5.32 -16.86 -19.13
C GLN A 222 -5.72 -15.59 -19.90
N GLN A 223 -6.39 -14.67 -19.21
CA GLN A 223 -6.81 -13.40 -19.77
C GLN A 223 -5.97 -12.24 -19.24
N THR A 224 -5.83 -11.19 -20.05
CA THR A 224 -5.19 -9.94 -19.66
C THR A 224 -6.11 -8.77 -19.95
N HIS A 225 -6.35 -7.94 -18.96
CA HIS A 225 -7.23 -6.78 -19.04
C HIS A 225 -6.43 -5.50 -18.78
N TYR A 226 -6.78 -4.45 -19.51
CA TYR A 226 -6.34 -3.08 -19.23
C TYR A 226 -7.57 -2.29 -18.80
N VAL A 227 -7.62 -1.92 -17.52
CA VAL A 227 -8.76 -1.24 -16.93
C VAL A 227 -8.32 0.15 -16.51
N LYS A 228 -9.13 1.17 -16.81
CA LYS A 228 -8.78 2.53 -16.41
C LYS A 228 -8.94 2.66 -14.91
N ILE A 229 -8.07 3.44 -14.28
CA ILE A 229 -8.18 3.76 -12.85
C ILE A 229 -9.55 4.37 -12.49
N SER A 230 -10.20 5.05 -13.42
CA SER A 230 -11.51 5.68 -13.19
C SER A 230 -12.69 4.73 -13.30
N ASP A 231 -12.46 3.52 -13.81
CA ASP A 231 -13.43 2.42 -13.81
C ASP A 231 -13.30 1.58 -12.53
N ILE A 232 -12.08 1.46 -11.97
CA ILE A 232 -11.82 0.74 -10.70
C ILE A 232 -12.04 1.65 -9.48
N CYS A 233 -11.58 2.90 -9.53
CA CYS A 233 -11.71 3.89 -8.46
C CYS A 233 -12.44 5.13 -8.97
N PRO A 234 -13.78 5.12 -9.12
CA PRO A 234 -14.54 6.27 -9.60
C PRO A 234 -14.24 7.59 -8.89
N SER A 235 -13.87 7.59 -7.61
CA SER A 235 -13.54 8.79 -6.83
C SER A 235 -12.43 9.64 -7.43
N VAL A 236 -11.55 9.05 -8.25
CA VAL A 236 -10.48 9.79 -8.95
C VAL A 236 -11.04 10.81 -9.97
N LYS A 237 -12.31 10.66 -10.38
CA LYS A 237 -13.03 11.62 -11.23
C LYS A 237 -13.28 12.95 -10.52
N ASN A 238 -13.35 12.96 -9.19
CA ASN A 238 -13.54 14.16 -8.38
C ASN A 238 -12.27 15.00 -8.26
N LYS A 239 -11.09 14.42 -8.58
CA LYS A 239 -9.81 15.13 -8.57
C LYS A 239 -9.67 15.99 -9.82
N ARG A 240 -9.11 17.19 -9.65
CA ARG A 240 -8.87 18.13 -10.76
C ARG A 240 -8.05 17.46 -11.86
N ALA A 241 -8.59 17.48 -13.08
CA ALA A 241 -7.92 17.02 -14.28
C ALA A 241 -6.59 17.76 -14.48
N LYS A 242 -5.53 17.04 -14.82
CA LYS A 242 -4.25 17.64 -15.20
C LYS A 242 -4.22 17.81 -16.70
N ALA A 243 -3.92 19.02 -17.17
CA ALA A 243 -3.59 19.24 -18.56
C ALA A 243 -2.43 18.29 -18.91
N ARG A 244 -2.53 17.62 -20.05
CA ARG A 244 -1.48 16.74 -20.51
C ARG A 244 -0.28 17.62 -20.86
N SER A 245 0.81 17.48 -20.09
CA SER A 245 2.08 18.08 -20.51
C SER A 245 2.48 17.39 -21.81
N ILE A 246 2.63 18.20 -22.86
CA ILE A 246 3.25 17.79 -24.11
C ILE A 246 4.76 17.60 -23.85
#